data_AF-A0A7J9K795-F1
#
_entry.id   AF-A0A7J9K795-F1
#
_cell.length_a   1.000
_cell.length_b   1.000
_cell.length_c   1.000
_cell.angle_alpha   90.00
_cell.angle_beta   90.00
_cell.angle_gamma   90.00
#
_symmetry.space_group_name_H-M   'P 1'
#
loop_
_entity.id
_entity.type
_entity.pdbx_description
1 polymer ?
#
loop_
_entity_poly.entity_id
_entity_poly.type
_entity_poly.pdbx_seq_one_letter_code
_entity_poly.pdbx_strand_id
1 'polypeptide(L)'
;MQTRNTFSWIKEEITKSISISLMIYIITGDSISNAYPIFAQQGYENPREATGLIVCANCHLANKPEDIEVLQAVLLDTLFEAVVRIPYDMQLKQILANGKKGALNVGVVLIFPEGFELAPPDRIAPKTKEKIVNLPFQNYHPTKKNILVIGLVPVVDIIPLGPEHLVLEDESIKLDQPLTNNPNVVGF
;
A
#
# COMPACT_ATOMS: atom_id res chain seq x y z
N MET A 1 26.68 -37.49 -44.30
CA MET A 1 26.51 -36.01 -44.35
C MET A 1 25.12 -35.54 -43.90
N GLN A 2 24.17 -36.44 -43.59
CA GLN A 2 22.76 -36.11 -43.34
C GLN A 2 22.40 -35.93 -41.84
N THR A 3 23.18 -36.49 -40.92
CA THR A 3 22.94 -36.47 -39.46
C THR A 3 23.37 -35.18 -38.75
N ARG A 4 24.23 -34.35 -39.37
CA ARG A 4 24.64 -33.05 -38.79
C ARG A 4 23.58 -31.96 -38.96
N ASN A 5 22.83 -31.98 -40.06
CA ASN A 5 21.79 -31.00 -40.35
C ASN A 5 20.54 -31.20 -39.49
N THR A 6 20.18 -32.46 -39.19
CA THR A 6 19.04 -32.77 -38.32
C THR A 6 19.31 -32.36 -36.88
N PHE A 7 20.52 -32.57 -36.37
CA PHE A 7 20.90 -32.14 -35.03
C PHE A 7 20.95 -30.61 -34.88
N SER A 8 21.38 -29.89 -35.93
CA SER A 8 21.34 -28.42 -35.96
C SER A 8 19.91 -27.88 -35.96
N TRP A 9 19.03 -28.49 -36.75
CA TRP A 9 17.61 -28.11 -36.82
C TRP A 9 16.88 -28.36 -35.49
N ILE A 10 17.12 -29.51 -34.86
CA ILE A 10 16.56 -29.82 -33.53
C ILE A 10 17.04 -28.81 -32.48
N LYS A 11 18.32 -28.41 -32.51
CA LYS A 11 18.83 -27.39 -31.58
C LYS A 11 18.15 -26.05 -31.76
N GLU A 12 17.94 -25.60 -32.99
CA GLU A 12 17.30 -24.31 -33.28
C GLU A 12 15.83 -24.30 -32.81
N GLU A 13 15.12 -25.41 -33.00
CA GLU A 13 13.72 -25.55 -32.57
C GLU A 13 13.59 -25.61 -31.03
N ILE A 14 14.54 -26.26 -30.36
CA ILE A 14 14.61 -26.25 -28.88
C ILE A 14 14.91 -24.84 -28.38
N THR A 15 15.84 -24.10 -29.00
CA THR A 15 16.15 -22.71 -28.59
C THR A 15 14.96 -21.78 -28.79
N LYS A 16 14.22 -21.91 -29.90
CA LYS A 16 12.98 -21.14 -30.14
C LYS A 16 11.90 -21.49 -29.11
N SER A 17 11.70 -22.77 -28.82
CA SER A 17 10.72 -23.23 -27.83
C SER A 17 11.02 -22.69 -26.41
N ILE A 18 12.28 -22.73 -25.99
CA ILE A 18 12.71 -22.16 -24.69
C ILE A 18 12.49 -20.64 -24.67
N SER A 19 12.83 -19.93 -25.75
CA SER A 19 12.63 -18.48 -25.84
C SER A 19 11.16 -18.08 -25.77
N ILE A 20 10.27 -18.83 -26.42
CA ILE A 20 8.83 -18.60 -26.39
C ILE A 20 8.26 -18.88 -24.99
N SER A 21 8.67 -19.98 -24.36
CA SER A 21 8.25 -20.33 -23.00
C SER A 21 8.68 -19.27 -21.97
N LEU A 22 9.89 -18.72 -22.12
CA LEU A 22 10.40 -17.63 -21.27
C LEU A 22 9.62 -16.32 -21.45
N MET A 23 9.23 -15.99 -22.69
CA MET A 23 8.39 -14.80 -22.95
C MET A 23 6.99 -14.95 -22.36
N ILE A 24 6.38 -16.14 -22.46
CA ILE A 24 5.07 -16.41 -21.86
C ILE A 24 5.14 -16.28 -20.33
N TYR A 25 6.19 -16.81 -19.70
CA TYR A 25 6.40 -16.70 -18.26
C TYR A 25 6.50 -15.24 -17.77
N ILE A 26 7.13 -14.36 -18.55
CA ILE A 26 7.23 -12.92 -18.23
C ILE A 26 5.86 -12.22 -18.35
N ILE A 27 5.04 -12.60 -19.33
CA ILE A 27 3.71 -11.99 -19.56
C ILE A 27 2.69 -12.43 -18.50
N THR A 28 2.80 -13.66 -17.99
CA THR A 28 1.93 -14.18 -16.92
C THR A 28 2.41 -13.84 -15.52
N GLY A 29 3.46 -13.03 -15.37
CA GLY A 29 3.94 -12.57 -14.08
C GLY A 29 2.95 -11.58 -13.46
N ASP A 30 2.13 -12.03 -12.51
CA ASP A 30 1.21 -11.16 -11.79
C ASP A 30 1.97 -10.01 -11.13
N SER A 31 1.60 -8.79 -11.51
CA SER A 31 2.11 -7.56 -10.89
C SER A 31 1.52 -7.45 -9.49
N ILE A 32 2.32 -7.72 -8.47
CA ILE A 32 1.86 -7.57 -7.08
C ILE A 32 1.72 -6.07 -6.78
N SER A 33 0.49 -5.55 -6.84
CA SER A 33 0.19 -4.20 -6.33
C SER A 33 0.21 -4.25 -4.81
N ASN A 34 1.24 -3.65 -4.20
CA ASN A 34 1.19 -3.30 -2.80
C ASN A 34 0.90 -1.80 -2.71
N ALA A 35 0.19 -1.35 -1.68
CA ALA A 35 -0.03 0.06 -1.44
C ALA A 35 0.73 0.45 -0.17
N TYR A 36 1.79 1.22 -0.36
CA TYR A 36 2.69 1.69 0.69
C TYR A 36 2.93 3.20 0.52
N PRO A 37 3.10 3.96 1.60
CA PRO A 37 3.38 5.39 1.51
C PRO A 37 4.60 5.75 0.66
N ILE A 38 5.57 4.84 0.52
CA ILE A 38 6.73 5.02 -0.36
C ILE A 38 6.34 5.28 -1.83
N PHE A 39 5.22 4.73 -2.31
CA PHE A 39 4.77 4.99 -3.68
C PHE A 39 4.24 6.41 -3.86
N ALA A 40 3.66 7.00 -2.81
CA ALA A 40 3.33 8.41 -2.82
C ALA A 40 4.61 9.25 -2.94
N GLN A 41 5.62 8.97 -2.09
CA GLN A 41 6.90 9.68 -2.09
C GLN A 41 7.64 9.58 -3.43
N GLN A 42 7.54 8.46 -4.13
CA GLN A 42 8.17 8.25 -5.45
C GLN A 42 7.37 8.84 -6.61
N GLY A 43 6.04 8.81 -6.52
CA GLY A 43 5.14 9.22 -7.59
C GLY A 43 4.76 10.69 -7.56
N TYR A 44 4.85 11.34 -6.40
CA TYR A 44 4.32 12.69 -6.18
C TYR A 44 5.27 13.53 -5.35
N GLU A 45 5.62 14.70 -5.87
CA GLU A 45 6.45 15.68 -5.16
C GLU A 45 5.76 16.19 -3.88
N ASN A 46 4.44 16.38 -3.92
CA ASN A 46 3.63 16.83 -2.79
C ASN A 46 2.51 15.82 -2.56
N PRO A 47 2.31 15.31 -1.33
CA PRO A 47 1.22 14.36 -1.07
C PRO A 47 -0.17 15.00 -1.12
N ARG A 48 -0.27 16.33 -1.12
CA ARG A 48 -1.54 17.07 -1.23
C ARG A 48 -1.60 17.85 -2.54
N GLU A 49 -2.64 17.57 -3.31
CA GLU A 49 -2.94 18.27 -4.56
C GLU A 49 -3.57 19.65 -4.28
N ALA A 50 -3.62 20.51 -5.31
CA ALA A 50 -4.22 21.84 -5.21
C ALA A 50 -5.72 21.81 -4.83
N THR A 51 -6.41 20.72 -5.15
CA THR A 51 -7.80 20.46 -4.76
C THR A 51 -7.95 20.15 -3.26
N GLY A 52 -6.83 19.89 -2.57
CA GLY A 52 -6.80 19.39 -1.21
C GLY A 52 -6.87 17.86 -1.10
N LEU A 53 -7.02 17.15 -2.22
CA LEU A 53 -6.99 15.69 -2.28
C LEU A 53 -5.60 15.17 -1.88
N ILE A 54 -5.57 14.11 -1.07
CA ILE A 54 -4.33 13.40 -0.75
C ILE A 54 -4.10 12.30 -1.78
N VAL A 55 -2.88 12.21 -2.31
CA VAL A 55 -2.52 11.31 -3.42
C VAL A 55 -2.71 9.82 -3.10
N CYS A 56 -2.84 9.45 -1.82
CA CYS A 56 -3.21 8.11 -1.39
C CYS A 56 -4.57 7.67 -1.94
N ALA A 57 -5.51 8.61 -2.12
CA ALA A 57 -6.84 8.37 -2.68
C ALA A 57 -6.82 7.95 -4.16
N ASN A 58 -5.72 8.20 -4.88
CA ASN A 58 -5.57 7.74 -6.27
C ASN A 58 -5.40 6.21 -6.37
N CYS A 59 -5.08 5.54 -5.25
CA CYS A 59 -4.98 4.08 -5.16
C CYS A 59 -5.97 3.47 -4.15
N HIS A 60 -6.18 4.13 -3.01
CA HIS A 60 -7.13 3.69 -1.98
C HIS A 60 -8.51 4.29 -2.25
N LEU A 61 -9.29 3.62 -3.10
CA LEU A 61 -10.50 4.18 -3.69
C LEU A 61 -11.74 4.20 -2.78
N ALA A 62 -11.74 3.40 -1.71
CA ALA A 62 -12.83 3.38 -0.76
C ALA A 62 -12.60 4.44 0.32
N ASN A 63 -13.65 5.15 0.72
CA ASN A 63 -13.60 6.16 1.77
C ASN A 63 -13.80 5.51 3.15
N LYS A 64 -12.91 5.77 4.10
CA LYS A 64 -13.06 5.38 5.51
C LYS A 64 -12.81 6.59 6.41
N PRO A 65 -13.58 6.78 7.48
CA PRO A 65 -13.39 7.93 8.37
C PRO A 65 -12.06 7.81 9.12
N GLU A 66 -11.42 8.96 9.32
CA GLU A 66 -10.24 9.14 10.16
C GLU A 66 -10.45 10.39 11.01
N ASP A 67 -9.95 10.36 12.26
CA ASP A 67 -10.03 11.48 13.19
C ASP A 67 -8.64 11.90 13.66
N ILE A 68 -8.44 13.19 13.85
CA ILE A 68 -7.20 13.75 14.41
C ILE A 68 -7.52 14.66 15.60
N GLU A 69 -6.88 14.38 16.72
CA GLU A 69 -6.94 15.19 17.94
C GLU A 69 -5.61 15.93 18.11
N VAL A 70 -5.68 17.25 18.10
CA VAL A 70 -4.53 18.15 18.32
C VAL A 70 -4.90 19.25 19.31
N LEU A 71 -3.89 19.85 19.93
CA LEU A 71 -4.10 21.04 20.76
C LEU A 71 -4.60 22.20 19.91
N GLN A 72 -5.57 22.95 20.44
CA GLN A 72 -6.13 24.13 19.79
C GLN A 72 -5.07 25.23 19.54
N ALA A 73 -4.09 25.35 20.44
CA ALA A 73 -3.00 26.29 20.32
C ALA A 73 -1.72 25.69 20.92
N VAL A 74 -0.59 26.01 20.30
CA VAL A 74 0.75 25.64 20.76
C VAL A 74 1.63 26.87 20.80
N LEU A 75 2.48 26.96 21.81
CA LEU A 75 3.50 28.01 21.91
C LEU A 75 4.69 27.68 21.00
N LEU A 76 5.49 28.70 20.68
CA LEU A 76 6.73 28.53 19.94
C LEU A 76 7.67 27.57 20.67
N ASP A 77 8.36 26.73 19.90
CA ASP A 77 9.33 25.73 20.38
C ASP A 77 8.80 24.80 21.49
N THR A 78 7.49 24.52 21.46
CA THR A 78 6.83 23.65 22.44
C THR A 78 6.43 22.32 21.80
N LEU A 79 6.61 21.24 22.55
CA LEU A 79 6.17 19.91 22.14
C LEU A 79 4.67 19.76 22.36
N PHE A 80 4.01 19.12 21.40
CA PHE A 80 2.61 18.70 21.54
C PHE A 80 2.42 17.31 20.94
N GLU A 81 1.33 16.67 21.33
CA GLU A 81 0.91 15.37 20.80
C GLU A 81 -0.21 15.59 19.77
N ALA A 82 -0.08 14.94 18.62
CA ALA A 82 -1.14 14.80 17.63
C ALA A 82 -1.57 13.34 17.61
N VAL A 83 -2.82 13.06 18.01
CA VAL A 83 -3.34 11.70 18.09
C VAL A 83 -4.22 11.44 16.88
N VAL A 84 -3.81 10.48 16.05
CA VAL A 84 -4.59 10.02 14.90
C VAL A 84 -5.36 8.77 15.29
N ARG A 85 -6.67 8.78 15.09
CA ARG A 85 -7.55 7.63 15.31
C ARG A 85 -8.07 7.15 13.97
N ILE A 86 -7.79 5.88 13.66
CA ILE A 86 -8.25 5.23 12.44
C ILE A 86 -9.16 4.09 12.89
N PRO A 87 -10.49 4.32 12.96
CA PRO A 87 -11.43 3.29 13.34
C PRO A 87 -11.49 2.21 12.24
N TYR A 88 -11.37 0.96 12.65
CA TYR A 88 -11.63 -0.19 11.79
C TYR A 88 -12.21 -1.33 12.62
N ASP A 89 -12.91 -2.22 11.93
CA ASP A 89 -13.44 -3.43 12.55
C ASP A 89 -12.33 -4.49 12.59
N MET A 90 -11.86 -4.82 13.80
CA MET A 90 -10.82 -5.83 14.02
C MET A 90 -11.26 -7.26 13.64
N GLN A 91 -12.56 -7.50 13.45
CA GLN A 91 -13.07 -8.79 12.97
C GLN A 91 -12.95 -8.93 11.46
N LEU A 92 -12.85 -7.81 10.73
CA LEU A 92 -12.70 -7.82 9.28
C LEU A 92 -11.26 -8.09 8.89
N LYS A 93 -11.10 -8.90 7.83
CA LYS A 93 -9.81 -9.29 7.26
C LYS A 93 -9.76 -8.89 5.80
N GLN A 94 -8.63 -8.35 5.37
CA GLN A 94 -8.39 -8.00 3.96
C GLN A 94 -7.76 -9.16 3.22
N ILE A 95 -7.90 -9.20 1.90
CA ILE A 95 -7.20 -10.16 1.05
C ILE A 95 -5.78 -9.67 0.82
N LEU A 96 -4.80 -10.50 1.18
CA LEU A 96 -3.37 -10.27 0.97
C LEU A 96 -2.97 -10.60 -0.47
N ALA A 97 -1.75 -10.19 -0.84
CA ALA A 97 -1.15 -10.44 -2.16
C ALA A 97 -1.15 -11.93 -2.59
N ASN A 98 -1.15 -12.87 -1.63
CA ASN A 98 -1.20 -14.30 -1.89
C ASN A 98 -2.63 -14.86 -2.06
N GLY A 99 -3.64 -13.99 -2.15
CA GLY A 99 -5.05 -14.35 -2.25
C GLY A 99 -5.67 -14.86 -0.96
N LYS A 100 -4.97 -14.80 0.17
CA LYS A 100 -5.50 -15.23 1.48
C LYS A 100 -5.92 -14.01 2.30
N LYS A 101 -6.99 -14.10 3.08
CA LYS A 101 -7.38 -13.09 4.06
C LYS A 101 -6.34 -13.01 5.16
N GLY A 102 -6.12 -11.81 5.70
CA GLY A 102 -5.22 -11.59 6.80
C GLY A 102 -5.40 -10.22 7.44
N ALA A 103 -4.47 -9.95 8.34
CA ALA A 103 -4.29 -8.69 9.04
C ALA A 103 -4.37 -7.45 8.14
N LEU A 104 -4.90 -6.39 8.73
CA LEU A 104 -4.92 -5.04 8.18
C LEU A 104 -3.61 -4.33 8.57
N ASN A 105 -3.05 -3.58 7.63
CA ASN A 105 -1.94 -2.68 7.92
C ASN A 105 -2.46 -1.25 7.86
N VAL A 106 -1.93 -0.40 8.73
CA VAL A 106 -2.28 1.02 8.76
C VAL A 106 -1.06 1.85 8.37
N GLY A 107 -1.32 2.90 7.60
CA GLY A 107 -0.35 3.94 7.25
C GLY A 107 -1.01 5.31 7.27
N VAL A 108 -0.22 6.35 7.52
CA VAL A 108 -0.67 7.73 7.69
C VAL A 108 0.32 8.68 7.04
N VAL A 109 -0.19 9.72 6.39
CA VAL A 109 0.58 10.89 5.96
C VAL A 109 0.09 12.10 6.76
N LEU A 110 0.95 12.66 7.60
CA LEU A 110 0.68 13.85 8.39
C LEU A 110 1.32 15.07 7.74
N ILE A 111 0.52 16.08 7.45
CA ILE A 111 0.96 17.35 6.84
C ILE A 111 0.78 18.46 7.88
N PHE A 112 1.87 18.89 8.49
CA PHE A 112 1.89 20.04 9.40
C PHE A 112 2.21 21.34 8.65
N PRO A 113 1.89 22.51 9.23
CA PRO A 113 2.36 23.79 8.72
C PRO A 113 3.90 23.84 8.65
N GLU A 114 4.42 24.73 7.82
CA GLU A 114 5.87 24.95 7.74
C GLU A 114 6.46 25.35 9.10
N GLY A 115 7.69 24.91 9.37
CA GLY A 115 8.38 25.14 10.65
C GLY A 115 8.10 24.09 11.73
N PHE A 116 7.08 23.26 11.56
CA PHE A 116 6.86 22.09 12.41
C PHE A 116 7.75 20.92 11.94
N GLU A 117 8.28 20.15 12.89
CA GLU A 117 9.06 18.94 12.61
C GLU A 117 8.84 17.91 13.72
N LEU A 118 9.25 16.67 13.45
CA LEU A 118 9.22 15.62 14.47
C LEU A 118 10.11 16.01 15.65
N ALA A 119 9.56 15.86 16.86
CA ALA A 119 10.28 16.17 18.10
C ALA A 119 11.59 15.36 18.21
N PRO A 120 12.71 16.00 18.57
CA PRO A 120 13.96 15.31 18.87
C PRO A 120 13.78 14.26 20.00
N PRO A 121 14.35 13.04 19.89
CA PRO A 121 14.10 11.95 20.85
C PRO A 121 14.53 12.22 22.30
N ASP A 122 15.39 13.22 22.51
CA ASP A 122 15.88 13.70 23.80
C ASP A 122 14.89 14.63 24.50
N ARG A 123 14.02 15.32 23.75
CA ARG A 123 13.00 16.23 24.30
C ARG A 123 11.70 15.52 24.67
N ILE A 124 11.49 14.29 24.20
CA ILE A 124 10.24 13.52 24.39
C ILE A 124 10.22 12.87 25.78
N ALA A 125 9.12 13.07 26.51
CA ALA A 125 8.92 12.45 27.82
C ALA A 125 8.97 10.91 27.72
N PRO A 126 9.56 10.19 28.70
CA PRO A 126 9.74 8.73 28.64
C PRO A 126 8.45 7.96 28.33
N LYS A 127 7.34 8.36 28.96
CA LYS A 127 6.01 7.77 28.75
C LYS A 127 5.52 7.88 27.31
N THR A 128 5.77 9.01 26.64
CA THR A 128 5.37 9.22 25.24
C THR A 128 6.35 8.51 24.30
N LYS A 129 7.63 8.49 24.65
CA LYS A 129 8.69 7.80 23.90
C LYS A 129 8.38 6.31 23.76
N GLU A 130 7.94 5.64 24.83
CA GLU A 130 7.53 4.23 24.79
C GLU A 130 6.36 3.95 23.82
N LYS A 131 5.41 4.88 23.70
CA LYS A 131 4.27 4.72 22.77
C LYS A 131 4.70 4.80 21.30
N ILE A 132 5.67 5.67 21.01
CA ILE A 132 6.05 6.01 19.63
C ILE A 132 7.32 5.28 19.16
N VAL A 133 8.07 4.64 20.05
CA VAL A 133 9.37 4.00 19.74
C VAL A 133 9.28 2.95 18.63
N ASN A 134 8.12 2.31 18.50
CA ASN A 134 7.88 1.26 17.51
C ASN A 134 7.25 1.79 16.20
N LEU A 135 7.00 3.10 16.09
CA LEU A 135 6.42 3.70 14.90
C LEU A 135 7.55 4.19 13.98
N PRO A 136 7.63 3.70 12.72
CA PRO A 136 8.66 4.10 11.79
C PRO A 136 8.32 5.46 11.15
N PHE A 137 8.61 6.55 11.87
CA PHE A 137 8.47 7.90 11.32
C PHE A 137 9.51 8.13 10.23
N GLN A 138 9.05 8.64 9.09
CA GLN A 138 9.89 9.07 7.99
C GLN A 138 9.44 10.45 7.52
N ASN A 139 10.37 11.27 7.04
CA ASN A 139 9.99 12.48 6.33
C ASN A 139 9.54 12.09 4.92
N TYR A 140 8.48 12.75 4.43
CA TYR A 140 8.01 12.52 3.07
C TYR A 140 9.08 12.81 2.02
N HIS A 141 9.86 13.87 2.24
CA HIS A 141 11.01 14.25 1.41
C HIS A 141 12.14 14.77 2.32
N PRO A 142 13.43 14.61 1.96
CA PRO A 142 14.56 15.07 2.78
C PRO A 142 14.50 16.56 3.19
N THR A 143 13.89 17.40 2.35
CA THR A 143 13.72 18.84 2.60
C THR A 143 12.40 19.20 3.29
N LYS A 144 11.40 18.31 3.32
CA LYS A 144 10.05 18.57 3.86
C LYS A 144 9.89 17.88 5.21
N LYS A 145 10.39 18.52 6.26
CA LYS A 145 10.35 17.98 7.63
C LYS A 145 8.98 18.06 8.31
N ASN A 146 8.12 18.95 7.82
CA ASN A 146 6.75 19.13 8.31
C ASN A 146 5.78 18.09 7.76
N ILE A 147 6.22 17.24 6.83
CA ILE A 147 5.42 16.16 6.25
C ILE A 147 5.98 14.83 6.71
N LEU A 148 5.23 14.15 7.58
CA LEU A 148 5.64 12.90 8.19
C LEU A 148 4.83 11.75 7.58
N VAL A 149 5.52 10.65 7.34
CA VAL A 149 4.98 9.40 6.82
C VAL A 149 5.20 8.33 7.86
N ILE A 150 4.12 7.63 8.21
CA ILE A 150 4.14 6.48 9.11
C ILE A 150 3.52 5.34 8.32
N GLY A 151 4.26 4.27 8.06
CA GLY A 151 3.78 3.16 7.27
C GLY A 151 3.94 1.83 8.00
N LEU A 152 3.13 0.84 7.59
CA LEU A 152 3.34 -0.57 7.93
C LEU A 152 3.24 -0.88 9.43
N VAL A 153 2.21 -0.37 10.11
CA VAL A 153 1.90 -0.81 11.47
C VAL A 153 0.99 -2.05 11.38
N PRO A 154 1.47 -3.25 11.76
CA PRO A 154 0.70 -4.48 11.62
C PRO A 154 -0.36 -4.60 12.73
N VAL A 155 -1.57 -4.99 12.33
CA VAL A 155 -2.64 -5.38 13.26
C VAL A 155 -2.84 -6.90 13.15
N VAL A 156 -2.30 -7.66 14.10
CA VAL A 156 -2.12 -9.12 14.04
C VAL A 156 -3.45 -9.92 14.03
N ASP A 157 -3.65 -10.84 13.06
CA ASP A 157 -3.97 -12.30 13.23
C ASP A 157 -4.40 -13.06 11.93
N ILE A 158 -4.51 -14.40 12.02
CA ILE A 158 -4.39 -15.51 11.02
C ILE A 158 -5.53 -15.70 9.95
N ILE A 159 -5.23 -16.52 8.93
CA ILE A 159 -5.67 -16.71 7.53
C ILE A 159 -6.98 -17.52 7.25
N PRO A 160 -7.85 -17.20 6.24
CA PRO A 160 -8.08 -18.05 5.02
C PRO A 160 -8.55 -17.31 3.71
N LEU A 161 -8.80 -18.00 2.59
CA LEU A 161 -8.83 -17.57 1.15
C LEU A 161 -9.78 -16.42 0.68
N GLY A 162 -9.46 -15.86 -0.50
CA GLY A 162 -9.81 -14.55 -1.10
C GLY A 162 -11.20 -14.34 -1.77
N PRO A 163 -11.31 -13.64 -2.93
CA PRO A 163 -12.57 -13.07 -3.41
C PRO A 163 -13.51 -14.12 -3.99
N GLU A 164 -14.81 -13.82 -4.02
CA GLU A 164 -15.86 -14.75 -4.46
C GLU A 164 -16.33 -14.39 -5.88
N HIS A 165 -16.53 -15.42 -6.70
CA HIS A 165 -17.06 -15.28 -8.05
C HIS A 165 -18.57 -15.04 -7.99
N LEU A 166 -19.08 -14.11 -8.80
CA LEU A 166 -20.51 -13.77 -8.86
C LEU A 166 -21.22 -14.36 -10.08
N VAL A 167 -20.48 -14.93 -11.03
CA VAL A 167 -20.99 -15.41 -12.31
C VAL A 167 -20.75 -16.92 -12.44
N LEU A 168 -21.74 -17.65 -12.97
CA LEU A 168 -21.66 -19.09 -13.22
C LEU A 168 -21.22 -19.39 -14.66
N GLU A 169 -20.66 -20.59 -14.90
CA GLU A 169 -20.44 -21.08 -16.27
C GLU A 169 -21.80 -21.05 -17.00
N ASP A 170 -21.86 -20.37 -18.15
CA ASP A 170 -23.02 -20.19 -19.05
C ASP A 170 -23.95 -18.96 -18.81
N GLU A 171 -23.59 -18.01 -17.96
CA GLU A 171 -24.34 -16.74 -17.84
C GLU A 171 -23.88 -15.69 -18.88
N SER A 172 -24.83 -15.03 -19.56
CA SER A 172 -24.52 -13.93 -20.49
C SER A 172 -24.22 -12.64 -19.73
N ILE A 173 -23.02 -12.08 -19.92
CA ILE A 173 -22.54 -10.88 -19.21
C ILE A 173 -22.76 -9.62 -20.08
N LYS A 174 -23.15 -8.51 -19.45
CA LYS A 174 -23.22 -7.18 -20.10
C LYS A 174 -21.88 -6.45 -20.04
N LEU A 175 -21.64 -5.53 -20.97
CA LEU A 175 -20.47 -4.63 -20.89
C LEU A 175 -20.49 -3.89 -19.53
N ASP A 176 -19.31 -3.80 -18.89
CA ASP A 176 -19.08 -3.21 -17.56
C ASP A 176 -19.74 -3.93 -16.36
N GLN A 177 -20.32 -5.11 -16.56
CA GLN A 177 -20.82 -5.92 -15.44
C GLN A 177 -19.65 -6.56 -14.67
N PRO A 178 -19.59 -6.38 -13.33
CA PRO A 178 -18.53 -6.98 -12.51
C PRO A 178 -18.68 -8.50 -12.42
N LEU A 179 -17.57 -9.21 -12.52
CA LEU A 179 -17.54 -10.69 -12.46
C LEU A 179 -17.35 -11.24 -11.04
N THR A 180 -16.84 -10.40 -10.13
CA THR A 180 -16.54 -10.76 -8.75
C THR A 180 -17.16 -9.75 -7.79
N ASN A 181 -17.29 -10.13 -6.53
CA ASN A 181 -17.59 -9.16 -5.49
C ASN A 181 -16.42 -8.19 -5.30
N ASN A 182 -16.68 -7.06 -4.64
CA ASN A 182 -15.63 -6.18 -4.16
C ASN A 182 -15.14 -6.70 -2.80
N PRO A 183 -13.92 -7.26 -2.71
CA PRO A 183 -13.41 -7.78 -1.44
C PRO A 183 -12.83 -6.70 -0.53
N ASN A 184 -12.83 -5.44 -0.96
CA ASN A 184 -12.19 -4.36 -0.23
C ASN A 184 -12.96 -4.02 1.06
N VAL A 185 -12.28 -4.18 2.20
CA VAL A 185 -12.80 -3.83 3.53
C VAL A 185 -12.12 -2.58 4.11
N VAL A 186 -11.08 -2.07 3.43
CA VAL A 186 -10.27 -0.90 3.83
C VAL A 186 -10.55 0.31 2.95
N GLY A 187 -10.02 1.47 3.35
CA GLY A 187 -10.13 2.70 2.60
C GLY A 187 -9.22 3.79 3.15
N PHE A 188 -9.25 4.94 2.48
CA PHE A 188 -8.55 6.18 2.82
C PHE A 188 -9.56 7.33 2.85
#